data_AF-A0A7S3MJA0-F1
#
_entry.id   AF-A0A7S3MJA0-F1
#
_cell.length_a   1.000
_cell.length_b   1.000
_cell.length_c   1.000
_cell.angle_alpha   90.00
_cell.angle_beta   90.00
_cell.angle_gamma   90.00
#
_symmetry.space_group_name_H-M   'P 1'
#
loop_
_entity.id
_entity.type
_entity.pdbx_description
1 polymer ?
#
loop_
_entity_poly.entity_id
_entity_poly.type
_entity_poly.pdbx_seq_one_letter_code
_entity_poly.pdbx_strand_id
1 'polypeptide(L)'
;MAFSAGNYSNQKVKTIVTPHAGQSVNPAAQAHREILKKVISEEEKQIEDDYRGSLQQSIHSGKAALSKLKDLVKRKEGEESSSDEAVSDSDASDSDSVEEDEVPGNKPVDRRKKLTKTQRNQKKERRERHEAQVEKAKQRKHEKQYQKIGIFIHEDKRENKESKARIEKRQKEAQAERELQETQGIVNKGAKIGRKTYKMRKTDFQLEEELAGSLREVRAQ
;
A
#
# COMPACT_ATOMS: atom_id res chain seq x y z
N MET A 1 17.17 1.52 -3.15
CA MET A 1 15.77 1.23 -3.53
C MET A 1 15.79 0.41 -4.82
N ALA A 2 15.61 -0.91 -4.71
CA ALA A 2 15.54 -1.78 -5.89
C ALA A 2 14.10 -1.80 -6.39
N PHE A 3 13.86 -1.22 -7.57
CA PHE A 3 12.56 -1.35 -8.24
C PHE A 3 12.37 -2.81 -8.64
N SER A 4 11.43 -3.49 -7.98
CA SER A 4 10.95 -4.81 -8.38
C SER A 4 10.53 -4.75 -9.84
N ALA A 5 11.33 -5.37 -10.71
CA ALA A 5 10.97 -5.57 -12.10
C ALA A 5 9.69 -6.40 -12.10
N GLY A 6 8.56 -5.74 -12.40
CA GLY A 6 7.28 -6.41 -12.50
C GLY A 6 7.42 -7.55 -13.50
N ASN A 7 7.14 -8.78 -13.06
CA ASN A 7 7.06 -9.93 -13.96
C ASN A 7 5.98 -9.65 -15.01
N TYR A 8 6.41 -9.13 -16.17
CA TYR A 8 5.57 -9.04 -17.35
C TYR A 8 5.30 -10.48 -17.79
N SER A 9 4.04 -10.90 -17.72
CA SER A 9 3.65 -12.19 -18.27
C SER A 9 3.87 -12.14 -19.78
N ASN A 10 4.84 -12.90 -20.29
CA ASN A 10 5.01 -13.15 -21.72
C ASN A 10 3.89 -14.10 -22.20
N GLN A 11 2.63 -13.78 -21.92
CA GLN A 11 1.47 -14.50 -22.45
C GLN A 11 1.38 -14.17 -23.94
N LYS A 12 1.68 -15.16 -24.78
CA LYS A 12 1.49 -15.08 -26.22
C LYS A 12 0.00 -15.07 -26.50
N VAL A 13 -0.57 -13.89 -26.73
CA VAL A 13 -1.98 -13.75 -27.11
C VAL A 13 -2.11 -14.21 -28.57
N LYS A 14 -3.06 -15.12 -28.84
CA LYS A 14 -3.42 -15.48 -30.22
C LYS A 14 -3.93 -14.21 -30.91
N THR A 15 -3.19 -13.74 -31.91
CA THR A 15 -3.51 -12.52 -32.66
C THR A 15 -4.73 -12.66 -33.56
N ILE A 16 -5.08 -13.89 -33.94
CA ILE A 16 -6.24 -14.21 -34.79
C ILE A 16 -7.14 -15.16 -34.00
N VAL A 17 -8.35 -14.71 -33.69
CA VAL A 17 -9.41 -15.54 -33.10
C VAL A 17 -10.25 -16.10 -34.25
N THR A 18 -10.48 -17.40 -34.25
CA THR A 18 -11.39 -18.04 -35.21
C THR A 18 -12.81 -17.56 -34.94
N PRO A 19 -13.52 -17.02 -35.95
CA PRO A 19 -14.88 -16.51 -35.76
C PRO A 19 -15.82 -17.64 -35.36
N HIS A 20 -16.80 -17.33 -34.51
CA HIS A 20 -17.79 -18.30 -34.07
C HIS A 20 -18.81 -18.53 -35.20
N ALA A 21 -19.31 -19.77 -35.36
CA ALA A 21 -20.25 -20.11 -36.44
C ALA A 21 -21.53 -19.25 -36.45
N GLY A 22 -21.98 -18.82 -35.27
CA GLY A 22 -23.13 -17.93 -35.13
C GLY A 22 -22.89 -16.47 -35.54
N GLN A 23 -21.65 -16.07 -35.86
CA GLN A 23 -21.30 -14.73 -36.41
C GLN A 23 -21.41 -14.71 -37.94
N SER A 24 -21.77 -15.84 -38.55
CA SER A 24 -22.06 -15.87 -39.98
C SER A 24 -23.33 -15.06 -40.29
N VAL A 25 -23.48 -14.65 -41.56
CA VAL A 25 -24.65 -13.89 -42.04
C VAL A 25 -25.96 -14.65 -41.87
N ASN A 26 -25.92 -15.98 -42.01
CA ASN A 26 -27.08 -16.85 -41.85
C ASN A 26 -26.73 -18.00 -40.89
N PRO A 27 -26.67 -17.70 -39.59
CA PRO A 27 -26.25 -18.66 -38.59
C PRO A 27 -27.37 -19.67 -38.29
N ALA A 28 -26.98 -20.89 -37.92
CA ALA A 28 -27.93 -21.83 -37.34
C ALA A 28 -28.48 -21.25 -36.02
N ALA A 29 -29.79 -21.38 -35.79
CA ALA A 29 -30.46 -20.79 -34.63
C ALA A 29 -29.83 -21.17 -33.28
N GLN A 30 -29.30 -22.40 -33.16
CA GLN A 30 -28.59 -22.84 -31.95
C GLN A 30 -27.27 -22.09 -31.77
N ALA A 31 -26.45 -21.98 -32.82
CA ALA A 31 -25.17 -21.30 -32.79
C ALA A 31 -25.30 -19.79 -32.55
N HIS A 32 -26.37 -19.17 -33.06
CA HIS A 32 -26.67 -17.75 -32.81
C HIS A 32 -27.07 -17.52 -31.34
N ARG A 33 -27.97 -18.35 -30.79
CA ARG A 33 -28.33 -18.32 -29.36
C ARG A 33 -27.13 -18.48 -28.43
N GLU A 34 -26.18 -19.35 -28.78
CA GLU A 34 -24.96 -19.54 -28.00
C GLU A 34 -24.08 -18.29 -27.95
N ILE A 35 -23.97 -17.55 -29.06
CA ILE A 35 -23.24 -16.27 -29.08
C ILE A 35 -23.95 -15.23 -28.25
N LEU A 36 -25.27 -15.07 -28.43
CA LEU A 36 -26.03 -14.09 -27.67
C LEU A 36 -25.89 -14.35 -26.16
N LYS A 37 -25.94 -15.62 -25.73
CA LYS A 37 -25.67 -15.98 -24.32
C LYS A 37 -24.27 -15.57 -23.87
N LYS A 38 -23.25 -15.77 -24.70
CA LYS A 38 -21.86 -15.38 -24.38
C LYS A 38 -21.75 -13.87 -24.26
N VAL A 39 -22.26 -13.12 -25.23
CA VAL A 39 -22.29 -11.65 -25.24
C VAL A 39 -23.01 -11.11 -24.00
N ILE A 40 -24.22 -11.59 -23.71
CA ILE A 40 -24.98 -11.18 -22.52
C ILE A 40 -24.14 -11.39 -21.25
N SER A 41 -23.51 -12.56 -21.11
CA SER A 41 -22.66 -12.84 -19.94
C SER A 41 -21.42 -11.96 -19.84
N GLU A 42 -20.89 -11.48 -20.96
CA GLU A 42 -19.77 -10.53 -21.00
C GLU A 42 -20.24 -9.12 -20.63
N GLU A 43 -21.43 -8.71 -21.10
CA GLU A 43 -22.02 -7.41 -20.80
C GLU A 43 -22.47 -7.30 -19.34
N GLU A 44 -23.12 -8.34 -18.80
CA GLU A 44 -23.50 -8.42 -17.38
C GLU A 44 -22.28 -8.23 -16.47
N LYS A 45 -21.16 -8.91 -16.79
CA LYS A 45 -19.90 -8.73 -16.05
C LYS A 45 -19.34 -7.33 -16.16
N GLN A 46 -19.39 -6.70 -17.34
CA GLN A 46 -18.95 -5.32 -17.52
C GLN A 46 -19.79 -4.36 -16.68
N ILE A 47 -21.11 -4.53 -16.68
CA ILE A 47 -22.04 -3.72 -15.88
C ILE A 47 -21.77 -3.90 -14.39
N GLU A 48 -21.55 -5.14 -13.92
CA GLU A 48 -21.19 -5.41 -12.52
C GLU A 48 -19.89 -4.72 -12.10
N ASP A 49 -18.86 -4.79 -12.93
CA ASP A 49 -17.55 -4.19 -12.65
C ASP A 49 -17.65 -2.65 -12.63
N ASP A 50 -18.39 -2.05 -13.57
CA ASP A 50 -18.65 -0.61 -13.62
C ASP A 50 -19.47 -0.15 -12.41
N TYR A 51 -20.47 -0.95 -12.00
CA TYR A 51 -21.25 -0.70 -10.80
C TYR A 51 -20.41 -0.80 -9.51
N ARG A 52 -19.56 -1.83 -9.38
CA ARG A 52 -18.63 -1.94 -8.25
C ARG A 52 -17.65 -0.78 -8.19
N GLY A 53 -17.11 -0.36 -9.34
CA GLY A 53 -16.21 0.78 -9.45
C GLY A 53 -16.86 2.09 -9.01
N SER A 54 -18.06 2.38 -9.52
CA SER A 54 -18.83 3.58 -9.17
C SER A 54 -19.27 3.58 -7.70
N LEU A 55 -19.71 2.43 -7.16
CA LEU A 55 -20.02 2.27 -5.74
C LEU A 55 -18.80 2.50 -4.86
N GLN A 56 -17.62 2.00 -5.27
CA GLN A 56 -16.40 2.23 -4.52
C GLN A 56 -16.02 3.72 -4.50
N GLN A 57 -16.20 4.44 -5.63
CA GLN A 57 -15.99 5.89 -5.69
C GLN A 57 -16.97 6.65 -4.78
N SER A 58 -18.25 6.27 -4.73
CA SER A 58 -19.24 6.92 -3.86
C SER A 58 -18.96 6.67 -2.38
N ILE A 59 -18.49 5.48 -2.01
CA ILE A 59 -18.06 5.18 -0.63
C ILE A 59 -16.82 6.01 -0.27
N HIS A 60 -15.84 6.13 -1.16
CA HIS A 60 -14.64 6.94 -0.91
C HIS A 60 -14.97 8.43 -0.80
N SER A 61 -15.84 8.97 -1.66
CA SER A 61 -16.27 10.36 -1.55
C SER A 61 -17.05 10.61 -0.26
N GLY A 62 -17.92 9.69 0.15
CA GLY A 62 -18.64 9.75 1.42
C GLY A 62 -17.71 9.76 2.63
N LYS A 63 -16.69 8.89 2.66
CA LYS A 63 -15.66 8.89 3.73
C LYS A 63 -14.85 10.18 3.77
N ALA A 64 -14.52 10.74 2.60
CA ALA A 64 -13.83 12.03 2.50
C ALA A 64 -14.70 13.19 3.00
N ALA A 65 -16.01 13.16 2.73
CA ALA A 65 -16.95 14.14 3.27
C ALA A 65 -17.08 14.04 4.80
N LEU A 66 -17.19 12.81 5.33
CA LEU A 66 -17.28 12.58 6.78
C LEU A 66 -16.01 13.00 7.54
N SER A 67 -14.83 12.79 6.97
CA SER A 67 -13.57 13.26 7.56
C SER A 67 -13.50 14.78 7.58
N LYS A 68 -13.83 15.46 6.47
CA LYS A 68 -13.94 16.93 6.44
C LYS A 68 -14.94 17.47 7.47
N LEU A 69 -16.08 16.81 7.64
CA LEU A 69 -17.07 17.21 8.63
C LEU A 69 -16.53 17.07 10.06
N LYS A 70 -15.82 15.97 10.38
CA LYS A 70 -15.15 15.80 11.67
C LYS A 70 -14.08 16.85 11.92
N ASP A 71 -13.31 17.21 10.90
CA ASP A 71 -12.29 18.25 11.01
C ASP A 71 -12.91 19.64 11.26
N LEU A 72 -14.06 19.94 10.65
CA LEU A 72 -14.81 21.17 10.89
C LEU A 72 -15.40 21.23 12.32
N VAL A 73 -15.96 20.12 12.80
CA VAL A 73 -16.47 20.03 14.18
C VAL A 73 -15.32 20.23 15.17
N LYS A 74 -14.18 19.55 14.96
CA LYS A 74 -13.01 19.69 15.82
C LYS A 74 -12.42 21.10 15.82
N ARG A 75 -12.48 21.83 14.69
CA ARG A 75 -12.07 23.24 14.61
C ARG A 75 -13.02 24.14 15.39
N LYS A 76 -14.34 23.94 15.27
CA LYS A 76 -15.33 24.69 16.06
C LYS A 76 -15.20 24.44 17.57
N GLU A 77 -14.96 23.20 17.97
CA GLU A 77 -14.72 22.85 19.38
C GLU A 77 -13.37 23.41 19.88
N GLY A 78 -12.37 23.57 19.01
CA GLY A 78 -11.09 24.19 19.34
C GLY A 78 -11.15 25.71 19.51
N GLU A 79 -11.97 26.40 18.71
CA GLU A 79 -12.14 27.87 18.79
C GLU A 79 -12.86 28.35 20.06
N GLU A 80 -13.60 27.50 20.77
CA GLU A 80 -14.16 27.84 22.09
C GLU A 80 -13.15 27.67 23.24
N SER A 81 -11.91 27.21 22.96
CA SER A 81 -10.90 26.92 23.99
C SER A 81 -9.60 27.73 23.89
N SER A 82 -9.47 28.67 22.95
CA SER A 82 -8.22 29.43 22.74
C SER A 82 -8.34 30.93 23.03
N SER A 83 -8.87 31.29 24.20
CA SER A 83 -8.66 32.60 24.82
C SER A 83 -7.85 32.44 26.11
N ASP A 84 -6.56 32.14 26.00
CA ASP A 84 -5.51 32.64 26.90
C ASP A 84 -4.16 32.02 26.50
N GLU A 85 -3.42 32.75 25.67
CA GLU A 85 -1.98 32.60 25.48
C GLU A 85 -1.31 33.70 26.31
N ALA A 86 -0.65 33.32 27.41
CA ALA A 86 0.37 34.13 28.04
C ALA A 86 1.42 33.22 28.72
N VAL A 87 2.43 32.87 27.92
CA VAL A 87 3.87 32.84 28.24
C VAL A 87 4.30 32.32 29.62
N SER A 88 5.02 31.18 29.62
CA SER A 88 6.09 30.93 30.60
C SER A 88 7.04 29.85 30.08
N ASP A 89 8.00 30.28 29.28
CA ASP A 89 9.15 29.48 28.86
C ASP A 89 10.30 29.74 29.84
N SER A 90 10.58 28.77 30.71
CA SER A 90 11.80 28.68 31.52
C SER A 90 12.07 27.22 31.86
N ASP A 91 13.22 26.68 31.48
CA ASP A 91 14.40 26.67 32.37
C ASP A 91 15.58 25.85 31.79
N ALA A 92 16.77 26.45 31.91
CA ALA A 92 18.12 25.88 31.96
C ALA A 92 18.60 24.84 30.94
N SER A 93 19.18 25.33 29.83
CA SER A 93 20.28 24.65 29.11
C SER A 93 21.61 25.15 29.68
N ASP A 94 22.27 24.32 30.50
CA ASP A 94 23.63 24.54 30.99
C ASP A 94 24.61 24.10 29.89
N SER A 95 24.94 25.06 29.02
CA SER A 95 25.94 24.94 27.97
C SER A 95 27.27 25.44 28.54
N ASP A 96 28.06 24.54 29.13
CA ASP A 96 29.41 24.85 29.60
C ASP A 96 30.34 25.01 28.39
N SER A 97 30.65 26.27 28.11
CA SER A 97 31.49 26.75 27.02
C SER A 97 32.95 26.38 27.26
N VAL A 98 33.49 25.53 26.39
CA VAL A 98 34.93 25.27 26.31
C VAL A 98 35.57 26.45 25.56
N GLU A 99 36.01 27.46 26.31
CA GLU A 99 37.00 28.43 25.81
C GLU A 99 38.41 27.88 26.03
N GLU A 100 39.11 27.69 24.92
CA GLU A 100 40.55 27.42 24.87
C GLU A 100 41.36 28.72 25.05
N ASP A 101 42.58 28.50 25.56
CA ASP A 101 43.77 29.35 25.45
C ASP A 101 43.91 30.58 26.34
N GLU A 102 44.31 30.33 27.60
CA GLU A 102 45.36 31.13 28.26
C GLU A 102 46.30 30.26 29.11
N VAL A 103 47.60 30.39 28.80
CA VAL A 103 48.84 30.14 29.56
C VAL A 103 48.71 29.51 30.98
N PRO A 104 49.46 28.44 31.31
CA PRO A 104 49.38 27.77 32.62
C PRO A 104 50.09 28.57 33.72
N GLY A 105 49.47 29.66 34.18
CA GLY A 105 49.77 30.28 35.46
C GLY A 105 48.96 29.57 36.55
N ASN A 106 49.63 28.95 37.53
CA ASN A 106 48.98 28.36 38.70
C ASN A 106 48.22 29.45 39.48
N LYS A 107 46.93 29.66 39.17
CA LYS A 107 46.05 30.52 39.96
C LYS A 107 46.10 30.04 41.42
N PRO A 108 46.33 30.92 42.41
CA PRO A 108 46.41 30.52 43.81
C PRO A 108 45.12 29.82 44.23
N VAL A 109 45.22 28.55 44.63
CA VAL A 109 44.04 27.73 44.94
C VAL A 109 43.41 28.22 46.25
N ASP A 110 42.23 28.81 46.15
CA ASP A 110 41.39 29.21 47.28
C ASP A 110 41.19 28.04 48.26
N ARG A 111 41.89 28.09 49.40
CA ARG A 111 41.84 27.03 50.43
C ARG A 111 40.43 26.85 51.02
N ARG A 112 39.58 27.88 50.96
CA ARG A 112 38.18 27.85 51.41
C ARG A 112 37.27 27.01 50.49
N LYS A 113 37.63 26.85 49.22
CA LYS A 113 36.87 26.08 48.22
C LYS A 113 37.32 24.61 48.14
N LYS A 114 38.35 24.22 48.90
CA LYS A 114 38.84 22.84 48.92
C LYS A 114 37.88 21.95 49.71
N LEU A 115 37.23 21.02 49.01
CA LEU A 115 36.44 19.97 49.64
C LEU A 115 37.31 19.17 50.62
N THR A 116 36.74 18.88 51.79
CA THR A 116 37.34 17.99 52.78
C THR A 116 37.43 16.56 52.23
N LYS A 117 38.27 15.70 52.83
CA LYS A 117 38.42 14.29 52.40
C LYS A 117 37.07 13.56 52.40
N THR A 118 36.23 13.82 53.39
CA THR A 118 34.89 13.22 53.50
C THR A 118 33.96 13.67 52.38
N GLN A 119 33.94 14.97 52.04
CA GLN A 119 33.14 15.49 50.93
C GLN A 119 33.60 14.96 49.56
N ARG A 120 34.91 14.77 49.35
CA ARG A 120 35.43 14.14 48.12
C ARG A 120 35.00 12.69 48.02
N ASN A 121 35.06 11.93 49.11
CA ASN A 121 34.62 10.54 49.14
C ASN A 121 33.11 10.44 48.87
N GLN A 122 32.28 11.31 49.46
CA GLN A 122 30.85 11.37 49.17
C GLN A 122 30.55 11.71 47.70
N LYS A 123 31.30 12.65 47.11
CA LYS A 123 31.16 13.00 45.68
C LYS A 123 31.54 11.82 44.79
N LYS A 124 32.60 11.08 45.15
CA LYS A 124 33.04 9.88 44.43
C LYS A 124 31.98 8.78 44.51
N GLU A 125 31.48 8.50 45.71
CA GLU A 125 30.42 7.51 45.94
C GLU A 125 29.13 7.84 45.18
N ARG A 126 28.72 9.11 45.14
CA ARG A 126 27.56 9.55 44.33
C ARG A 126 27.76 9.30 42.84
N ARG A 127 28.98 9.54 42.32
CA ARG A 127 29.31 9.28 40.91
C ARG A 127 29.27 7.78 40.60
N GLU A 128 29.91 6.96 41.44
CA GLU A 128 29.92 5.51 41.29
C GLU A 128 28.50 4.92 41.35
N ARG A 129 27.64 5.41 42.26
CA ARG A 129 26.22 5.02 42.32
C ARG A 129 25.45 5.44 41.07
N HIS A 130 25.69 6.64 40.55
CA HIS A 130 25.03 7.11 39.34
C HIS A 130 25.47 6.30 38.10
N GLU A 131 26.76 6.04 37.96
CA GLU A 131 27.32 5.20 36.89
C GLU A 131 26.72 3.78 36.93
N ALA A 132 26.66 3.16 38.11
CA ALA A 132 26.03 1.84 38.28
C ALA A 132 24.53 1.85 37.90
N GLN A 133 23.80 2.93 38.19
CA GLN A 133 22.40 3.08 37.76
C GLN A 133 22.27 3.20 36.25
N VAL A 134 23.16 3.98 35.62
CA VAL A 134 23.20 4.14 34.15
C VAL A 134 23.51 2.81 33.48
N GLU A 135 24.48 2.04 33.97
CA GLU A 135 24.81 0.72 33.44
C GLU A 135 23.64 -0.26 33.59
N LYS A 136 23.00 -0.30 34.76
CA LYS A 136 21.80 -1.12 34.97
C LYS A 136 20.66 -0.71 34.04
N ALA A 137 20.49 0.59 33.76
CA ALA A 137 19.51 1.06 32.79
C ALA A 137 19.86 0.65 31.36
N LYS A 138 21.14 0.68 30.98
CA LYS A 138 21.62 0.19 29.67
C LYS A 138 21.37 -1.32 29.50
N GLN A 139 21.70 -2.12 30.53
CA GLN A 139 21.44 -3.55 30.54
C GLN A 139 19.94 -3.86 30.39
N ARG A 140 19.07 -3.17 31.16
CA ARG A 140 17.61 -3.31 31.02
C ARG A 140 17.10 -2.92 29.62
N LYS A 141 17.66 -1.88 29.00
CA LYS A 141 17.31 -1.50 27.62
C LYS A 141 17.71 -2.59 26.63
N HIS A 142 18.88 -3.18 26.81
CA HIS A 142 19.41 -4.26 25.97
C HIS A 142 18.57 -5.54 26.11
N GLU A 143 18.23 -5.97 27.33
CA GLU A 143 17.33 -7.11 27.58
C GLU A 143 15.96 -6.93 26.92
N LYS A 144 15.39 -5.72 27.00
CA LYS A 144 14.12 -5.39 26.33
C LYS A 144 14.21 -5.49 24.81
N GLN A 145 15.39 -5.32 24.20
CA GLN A 145 15.56 -5.54 22.76
C GLN A 145 15.43 -7.02 22.42
N TYR A 146 16.05 -7.92 23.20
CA TYR A 146 15.92 -9.36 22.98
C TYR A 146 14.50 -9.87 23.16
N GLN A 147 13.75 -9.33 24.11
CA GLN A 147 12.33 -9.68 24.29
C GLN A 147 11.49 -9.37 23.04
N LYS A 148 11.87 -8.37 22.24
CA LYS A 148 11.17 -8.01 21.00
C LYS A 148 11.49 -8.92 19.82
N ILE A 149 12.58 -9.70 19.88
CA ILE A 149 12.99 -10.58 18.76
C ILE A 149 11.88 -11.59 18.43
N GLY A 150 11.19 -12.13 19.43
CA GLY A 150 10.06 -13.03 19.20
C GLY A 150 8.94 -12.40 18.38
N ILE A 151 8.64 -11.12 18.64
CA ILE A 151 7.62 -10.36 17.90
C ILE A 151 8.02 -10.22 16.43
N PHE A 152 9.27 -9.82 16.16
CA PHE A 152 9.77 -9.70 14.78
C PHE A 152 9.78 -11.04 14.03
N ILE A 153 10.15 -12.14 14.68
CA ILE A 153 10.08 -13.48 14.07
C ILE A 153 8.62 -13.83 13.68
N HIS A 154 7.65 -13.47 14.51
CA HIS A 154 6.23 -13.70 14.21
C HIS A 154 5.73 -12.81 13.07
N GLU A 155 6.13 -11.54 13.04
CA GLU A 155 5.82 -10.60 11.95
C GLU A 155 6.41 -11.09 10.62
N ASP A 156 7.69 -11.48 10.58
CA ASP A 156 8.34 -12.03 9.39
C ASP A 156 7.65 -13.31 8.91
N LYS A 157 7.27 -14.21 9.82
CA LYS A 157 6.53 -15.44 9.45
C LYS A 157 5.16 -15.12 8.85
N ARG A 158 4.47 -14.12 9.40
CA ARG A 158 3.18 -13.67 8.89
C ARG A 158 3.32 -13.04 7.51
N GLU A 159 4.26 -12.14 7.31
CA GLU A 159 4.53 -11.50 6.02
C GLU A 159 4.93 -12.54 4.96
N ASN A 160 5.77 -13.52 5.33
CA ASN A 160 6.13 -14.63 4.46
C ASN A 160 4.93 -15.50 4.08
N LYS A 161 3.99 -15.73 5.00
CA LYS A 161 2.76 -16.48 4.71
C LYS A 161 1.84 -15.70 3.78
N GLU A 162 1.64 -14.41 4.05
CA GLU A 162 0.78 -13.53 3.25
C GLU A 162 1.35 -13.33 1.83
N SER A 163 2.66 -13.12 1.71
CA SER A 163 3.33 -13.00 0.41
C SER A 163 3.27 -14.29 -0.41
N LYS A 164 3.51 -15.46 0.21
CA LYS A 164 3.34 -16.76 -0.44
C LYS A 164 1.90 -16.98 -0.92
N ALA A 165 0.91 -16.71 -0.08
CA ALA A 165 -0.50 -16.82 -0.45
C ALA A 165 -0.86 -15.88 -1.61
N ARG A 166 -0.32 -14.65 -1.63
CA ARG A 166 -0.52 -13.70 -2.71
C ARG A 166 0.11 -14.16 -4.03
N ILE A 167 1.30 -14.75 -3.98
CA ILE A 167 1.98 -15.31 -5.15
C ILE A 167 1.20 -16.51 -5.68
N GLU A 168 0.77 -17.43 -4.81
CA GLU A 168 0.00 -18.61 -5.18
C GLU A 168 -1.35 -18.23 -5.81
N LYS A 169 -2.07 -17.27 -5.22
CA LYS A 169 -3.30 -16.73 -5.80
C LYS A 169 -3.07 -16.17 -7.20
N ARG A 170 -1.99 -15.40 -7.39
CA ARG A 170 -1.62 -14.86 -8.71
C ARG A 170 -1.29 -15.96 -9.71
N GLN A 171 -0.59 -17.01 -9.28
CA GLN A 171 -0.27 -18.16 -10.15
C GLN A 171 -1.52 -18.94 -10.55
N LYS A 172 -2.43 -19.20 -9.60
CA LYS A 172 -3.72 -19.86 -9.87
C LYS A 172 -4.59 -19.05 -10.83
N GLU A 173 -4.70 -17.74 -10.62
CA GLU A 173 -5.42 -16.86 -11.54
C GLU A 173 -4.79 -16.85 -12.94
N ALA A 174 -3.46 -16.83 -13.05
CA ALA A 174 -2.76 -16.83 -14.33
C ALA A 174 -2.89 -18.17 -15.07
N GLN A 175 -2.92 -19.29 -14.34
CA GLN A 175 -3.16 -20.63 -14.90
C GLN A 175 -4.61 -20.76 -15.40
N ALA A 176 -5.59 -20.35 -14.59
CA ALA A 176 -7.00 -20.36 -14.98
C ALA A 176 -7.25 -19.47 -16.21
N GLU A 177 -6.61 -18.30 -16.27
CA GLU A 177 -6.69 -17.43 -17.44
C GLU A 177 -6.06 -18.07 -18.69
N ARG A 178 -4.95 -18.79 -18.54
CA ARG A 178 -4.32 -19.53 -19.63
C ARG A 178 -5.22 -20.65 -20.15
N GLU A 179 -5.86 -21.41 -19.28
CA GLU A 179 -6.80 -22.48 -19.66
C GLU A 179 -8.04 -21.92 -20.38
N LEU A 180 -8.58 -20.79 -19.89
CA LEU A 180 -9.68 -20.09 -20.56
C LEU A 180 -9.26 -19.57 -21.94
N GLN A 181 -8.04 -19.06 -22.07
CA GLN A 181 -7.51 -18.61 -23.35
C GLN A 181 -7.29 -19.78 -24.32
N GLU A 182 -6.83 -20.94 -23.85
CA GLU A 182 -6.65 -22.12 -24.69
C GLU A 182 -7.99 -22.69 -25.17
N THR A 183 -9.00 -22.70 -24.32
CA THR A 183 -10.34 -23.24 -24.61
C THR A 183 -11.24 -22.29 -25.42
N GLN A 184 -11.31 -21.01 -25.02
CA GLN A 184 -12.24 -20.03 -25.59
C GLN A 184 -11.57 -19.04 -26.54
N GLY A 185 -10.24 -18.89 -26.47
CA GLY A 185 -9.50 -17.90 -27.25
C GLY A 185 -9.66 -16.46 -26.75
N ILE A 186 -10.42 -16.24 -25.67
CA ILE A 186 -10.75 -14.93 -25.13
C ILE A 186 -9.84 -14.62 -23.93
N VAL A 187 -9.30 -13.39 -23.90
CA VAL A 187 -8.47 -12.90 -22.79
C VAL A 187 -9.27 -11.89 -21.98
N ASN A 188 -9.58 -12.22 -20.73
CA ASN A 188 -10.39 -11.37 -19.86
C ASN A 188 -9.60 -10.18 -19.31
N LYS A 189 -8.32 -10.37 -18.95
CA LYS A 189 -7.46 -9.26 -18.48
C LYS A 189 -6.70 -8.67 -19.66
N GLY A 190 -6.72 -7.35 -19.80
CA GLY A 190 -5.97 -6.68 -20.85
C GLY A 190 -4.46 -6.96 -20.73
N ALA A 191 -3.85 -7.49 -21.78
CA ALA A 191 -2.42 -7.73 -21.83
C ALA A 191 -1.69 -6.37 -21.90
N LYS A 192 -0.85 -6.09 -20.90
CA LYS A 192 -0.07 -4.85 -20.89
C LYS A 192 1.23 -5.05 -21.66
N ILE A 193 1.32 -4.43 -22.83
CA ILE A 193 2.53 -4.42 -23.66
C ILE A 193 3.13 -3.01 -23.56
N GLY A 194 4.19 -2.88 -22.76
CA GLY A 194 4.82 -1.59 -22.46
C GLY A 194 3.86 -0.64 -21.72
N ARG A 195 3.60 0.53 -22.31
CA ARG A 195 2.68 1.55 -21.76
C ARG A 195 1.21 1.32 -22.14
N LYS A 196 0.95 0.51 -23.17
CA LYS A 196 -0.40 0.29 -23.70
C LYS A 196 -0.98 -1.00 -23.12
N THR A 197 -2.28 -0.99 -22.85
CA THR A 197 -3.05 -2.16 -22.43
C THR A 197 -3.91 -2.61 -23.60
N TYR A 198 -3.64 -3.80 -24.11
CA TYR A 198 -4.39 -4.40 -25.21
C TYR A 198 -5.54 -5.22 -24.62
N LYS A 199 -6.78 -4.87 -24.98
CA LYS A 199 -7.97 -5.68 -24.70
C LYS A 199 -8.38 -6.39 -25.98
N MET A 200 -8.94 -7.59 -25.86
CA MET A 200 -9.58 -8.26 -26.99
C MET A 200 -10.74 -7.41 -27.51
N ARG A 201 -10.94 -7.41 -28.83
CA ARG A 201 -12.16 -6.81 -29.41
C ARG A 201 -13.37 -7.57 -28.87
N LYS A 202 -14.49 -6.85 -28.67
CA LYS A 202 -15.78 -7.46 -28.35
C LYS A 202 -16.15 -8.42 -29.49
N THR A 203 -16.88 -9.47 -29.17
CA THR A 203 -17.41 -10.37 -30.19
C THR A 203 -18.47 -9.61 -31.00
N ASP A 204 -18.27 -9.49 -32.31
CA ASP A 204 -19.28 -8.89 -33.19
C ASP A 204 -20.47 -9.86 -33.31
N PHE A 205 -21.70 -9.36 -33.21
CA PHE A 205 -22.92 -10.17 -33.31
C PHE A 205 -24.04 -9.38 -33.96
N GLN A 206 -24.97 -10.08 -34.61
CA GLN A 206 -26.18 -9.51 -35.18
C GLN A 206 -27.36 -9.79 -34.25
N LEU A 207 -28.23 -8.80 -34.06
CA LEU A 207 -29.50 -8.97 -33.36
C LEU A 207 -30.51 -9.74 -34.23
N GLU A 208 -31.55 -10.29 -33.61
CA GLU A 208 -32.60 -11.02 -34.34
C GLU A 208 -33.27 -10.17 -35.42
N GLU A 209 -33.41 -8.86 -35.18
CA GLU A 209 -33.97 -7.89 -36.13
C GLU A 209 -33.01 -7.57 -37.31
N GLU A 210 -31.72 -7.82 -37.13
CA GLU A 210 -30.68 -7.55 -38.13
C GLU A 210 -30.31 -8.79 -38.95
N LEU A 211 -30.85 -9.96 -38.59
CA LEU A 211 -30.60 -11.22 -39.30
C LEU A 211 -31.28 -11.17 -40.68
N ALA A 212 -30.51 -10.85 -41.70
CA ALA A 212 -30.97 -10.81 -43.07
C ALA A 212 -31.03 -12.22 -43.68
N GLY A 213 -32.15 -12.56 -44.33
CA GLY A 213 -32.25 -13.79 -45.13
C GLY A 213 -31.40 -13.75 -46.42
N SER A 214 -30.94 -12.56 -46.83
CA SER A 214 -30.22 -12.31 -48.07
C SER A 214 -28.96 -11.48 -47.84
N LEU A 215 -27.86 -11.83 -48.54
CA LEU A 215 -26.59 -11.10 -48.49
C LEU A 215 -26.70 -9.62 -48.90
N ARG A 216 -27.72 -9.25 -49.67
CA ARG A 216 -27.93 -7.86 -50.13
C ARG A 216 -28.42 -6.92 -49.04
N GLU A 217 -29.04 -7.48 -48.01
CA GLU A 217 -29.62 -6.74 -46.89
C GLU A 217 -28.64 -6.62 -45.70
N VAL A 218 -27.51 -7.33 -45.77
CA VAL A 218 -26.47 -7.31 -44.73
C VAL A 218 -25.84 -5.93 -44.67
N ARG A 219 -25.96 -5.29 -43.50
CA ARG A 219 -25.20 -4.07 -43.19
C ARG A 219 -23.80 -4.46 -42.71
N ALA A 220 -22.80 -3.73 -43.19
CA ALA A 220 -21.44 -3.85 -42.66
C ALA A 220 -21.43 -3.32 -41.22
N GLN A 221 -21.05 -4.18 -40.28
CA GLN A 221 -20.81 -3.84 -38.87
C GLN A 221 -19.37 -3.35 -38.67
#